data_AF-A0A7M3YXC6-F1
#
_entry.id   AF-A0A7M3YXC6-F1
#
_cell.length_a   1.000
_cell.length_b   1.000
_cell.length_c   1.000
_cell.angle_alpha   90.00
_cell.angle_beta   90.00
_cell.angle_gamma   90.00
#
_symmetry.space_group_name_H-M   'P 1'
#
loop_
_entity.id
_entity.type
_entity.pdbx_description
1 polymer ?
#
loop_
_entity_poly.entity_id
_entity_poly.type
_entity_poly.pdbx_seq_one_letter_code
_entity_poly.pdbx_strand_id
1 'polypeptide(L)'
;MVESSEPRWLVLDGYEDEPAAFGVPPYVGFHIRYVCGVLESAGLDYEYMTVDRYRQALKTNPESIAKRLENCLGMVCIAGAVVPGKYLRGTPISLKETQTLIRNLPHGTPALFGGWAIRGWKQQGWTPLRPNLFLAVQDTDATLAHFLEKGEWKHQRRTAEQWTAWAQAGAASKAVTDHPDLGNETQAGPLTYEVEVYQGCVRYKRGCKFCIEPKKGVPIWRTPEDIIEEVRIAHDAGVHHVRLGGMTDTYTYMAEGVRELEYPVPDPEPIAKLLHGLREDERLGILHTDNGNPSIIAENMEPSEAITKTLVETLSDGAVLSFGLESADPSVHEANWLNCDPAQLKTAIRLINKHGSVRGER
;
A
#
# COMPACT_ATOMS: atom_id res chain seq x y z
N MET A 1 -4.99 -31.68 5.56
CA MET A 1 -3.91 -31.40 4.59
C MET A 1 -2.60 -31.76 5.25
N VAL A 2 -1.81 -32.63 4.63
CA VAL A 2 -0.47 -32.99 5.12
C VAL A 2 0.38 -31.74 4.92
N GLU A 3 0.86 -31.12 6.01
CA GLU A 3 1.84 -30.04 5.92
C GLU A 3 3.05 -30.59 5.16
N SER A 4 3.28 -30.08 3.94
CA SER A 4 4.49 -30.41 3.18
C SER A 4 5.70 -30.00 4.03
N SER A 5 6.56 -30.98 4.31
CA SER A 5 7.76 -30.85 5.14
C SER A 5 8.93 -30.20 4.40
N GLU A 6 8.71 -29.69 3.19
CA GLU A 6 9.77 -29.06 2.41
C GLU A 6 10.08 -27.64 2.93
N PRO A 7 11.38 -27.32 3.12
CA PRO A 7 11.80 -25.98 3.51
C PRO A 7 11.35 -24.92 2.51
N ARG A 8 10.81 -23.81 3.02
CA ARG A 8 10.32 -22.69 2.21
C ARG A 8 10.50 -21.36 2.92
N TRP A 9 10.34 -20.25 2.20
CA TRP A 9 10.29 -18.92 2.83
C TRP A 9 8.96 -18.71 3.57
N LEU A 10 8.96 -17.90 4.63
CA LEU A 10 7.74 -17.46 5.29
C LEU A 10 7.56 -15.95 5.09
N VAL A 11 6.44 -15.56 4.50
CA VAL A 11 6.05 -14.17 4.32
C VAL A 11 4.88 -13.85 5.24
N LEU A 12 5.16 -13.06 6.28
CA LEU A 12 4.17 -12.62 7.25
C LEU A 12 3.66 -11.22 6.89
N ASP A 13 2.38 -11.15 6.56
CA ASP A 13 1.66 -9.90 6.39
C ASP A 13 1.21 -9.37 7.75
N GLY A 14 2.01 -8.46 8.31
CA GLY A 14 1.69 -7.75 9.55
C GLY A 14 0.69 -6.60 9.37
N TYR A 15 0.13 -6.46 8.18
CA TYR A 15 -0.66 -5.34 7.71
C TYR A 15 0.08 -4.01 7.71
N GLU A 16 -0.36 -3.15 6.78
CA GLU A 16 0.10 -1.77 6.67
C GLU A 16 -1.05 -0.79 6.89
N ASP A 17 -0.73 0.32 7.54
CA ASP A 17 -1.62 1.47 7.72
C ASP A 17 -0.76 2.74 7.75
N GLU A 18 -0.62 3.31 6.57
CA GLU A 18 0.17 4.50 6.25
C GLU A 18 -0.74 5.54 5.59
N PRO A 19 -0.40 6.85 5.61
CA PRO A 19 -1.28 7.89 5.06
C PRO A 19 -1.74 7.68 3.62
N ALA A 20 -0.96 6.96 2.81
CA ALA A 20 -1.31 6.62 1.43
C ALA A 20 -1.35 5.10 1.16
N ALA A 21 -1.18 4.24 2.17
CA ALA A 21 -1.14 2.78 1.97
C ALA A 21 -1.98 2.07 3.01
N PHE A 22 -2.83 1.14 2.57
CA PHE A 22 -3.73 0.41 3.47
C PHE A 22 -3.74 -1.08 3.14
N GLY A 23 -3.54 -1.93 4.15
CA GLY A 23 -3.50 -3.38 3.97
C GLY A 23 -4.13 -4.14 5.12
N VAL A 24 -4.97 -3.48 5.92
CA VAL A 24 -5.75 -4.15 6.97
C VAL A 24 -7.00 -4.77 6.35
N PRO A 25 -7.42 -6.00 6.71
CA PRO A 25 -8.57 -6.67 6.11
C PRO A 25 -9.84 -5.80 6.04
N PRO A 26 -10.54 -5.82 4.90
CA PRO A 26 -10.42 -6.79 3.82
C PRO A 26 -9.42 -6.41 2.70
N TYR A 27 -8.45 -5.54 2.97
CA TYR A 27 -7.50 -5.07 1.97
C TYR A 27 -6.25 -5.95 1.89
N VAL A 28 -5.67 -6.10 0.69
CA VAL A 28 -4.31 -6.63 0.50
C VAL A 28 -3.41 -5.50 0.01
N GLY A 29 -2.44 -5.14 0.85
CA GLY A 29 -1.53 -4.02 0.61
C GLY A 29 -0.48 -4.30 -0.47
N PHE A 30 0.06 -3.26 -1.09
CA PHE A 30 1.01 -3.41 -2.18
C PHE A 30 2.41 -3.83 -1.72
N HIS A 31 2.87 -3.40 -0.53
CA HIS A 31 4.24 -3.72 -0.08
C HIS A 31 4.43 -5.23 0.13
N ILE A 32 3.43 -5.91 0.69
CA ILE A 32 3.48 -7.36 0.89
C ILE A 32 3.38 -8.11 -0.44
N ARG A 33 2.58 -7.60 -1.38
CA ARG A 33 2.48 -8.18 -2.74
C ARG A 33 3.79 -8.04 -3.49
N TYR A 34 4.51 -6.93 -3.38
CA TYR A 34 5.82 -6.79 -4.05
C TYR A 34 6.87 -7.73 -3.46
N VAL A 35 6.89 -7.92 -2.14
CA VAL A 35 7.75 -8.94 -1.50
C VAL A 35 7.45 -10.33 -2.07
N CYS A 36 6.17 -10.68 -2.20
CA CYS A 36 5.78 -11.95 -2.81
C CYS A 36 6.18 -11.99 -4.29
N GLY A 37 5.98 -10.90 -5.05
CA GLY A 37 6.38 -10.78 -6.44
C GLY A 37 7.89 -10.96 -6.67
N VAL A 38 8.74 -10.53 -5.74
CA VAL A 38 10.18 -10.83 -5.75
C VAL A 38 10.44 -12.33 -5.63
N LEU A 39 9.75 -13.03 -4.72
CA LEU A 39 9.90 -14.47 -4.52
C LEU A 39 9.37 -15.27 -5.71
N GLU A 40 8.21 -14.87 -6.27
CA GLU A 40 7.66 -15.44 -7.52
C GLU A 40 8.64 -15.27 -8.68
N SER A 41 9.19 -14.07 -8.85
CA SER A 41 10.18 -13.77 -9.90
C SER A 41 11.48 -14.58 -9.75
N ALA A 42 11.83 -14.94 -8.51
CA ALA A 42 12.99 -15.79 -8.21
C ALA A 42 12.68 -17.30 -8.28
N GLY A 43 11.41 -17.70 -8.51
CA GLY A 43 10.99 -19.09 -8.52
C GLY A 43 11.16 -19.80 -7.17
N LEU A 44 11.09 -19.06 -6.07
CA LEU A 44 11.27 -19.60 -4.72
C LEU A 44 9.92 -19.99 -4.10
N ASP A 45 9.84 -21.17 -3.49
CA ASP A 45 8.66 -21.52 -2.72
C ASP A 45 8.59 -20.74 -1.40
N TYR A 46 7.39 -20.29 -1.07
CA TYR A 46 7.11 -19.57 0.16
C TYR A 46 5.69 -19.83 0.65
N GLU A 47 5.46 -19.58 1.93
CA GLU A 47 4.14 -19.54 2.52
C GLU A 47 3.78 -18.08 2.82
N TYR A 48 2.60 -17.66 2.36
CA TYR A 48 2.00 -16.40 2.76
C TYR A 48 1.09 -16.62 3.98
N MET A 49 1.21 -15.75 4.99
CA MET A 49 0.38 -15.81 6.18
C MET A 49 0.03 -14.40 6.65
N THR A 50 -1.25 -14.13 6.89
CA THR A 50 -1.67 -12.89 7.56
C THR A 50 -1.39 -12.95 9.06
N VAL A 51 -1.20 -11.79 9.69
CA VAL A 51 -1.03 -11.70 11.14
C VAL A 51 -2.22 -12.28 11.90
N ASP A 52 -3.43 -12.20 11.35
CA ASP A 52 -4.60 -12.82 11.99
C ASP A 52 -4.56 -14.35 11.93
N ARG A 53 -4.14 -14.94 10.80
CA ARG A 53 -3.89 -16.40 10.71
C ARG A 53 -2.76 -16.82 11.64
N TYR A 54 -1.69 -16.04 11.71
CA TYR A 54 -0.58 -16.29 12.64
C TYR A 54 -1.06 -16.28 14.10
N ARG A 55 -1.82 -15.25 14.50
CA ARG A 55 -2.42 -15.15 15.85
C ARG A 55 -3.36 -16.31 16.14
N GLN A 56 -4.18 -16.71 15.17
CA GLN A 56 -5.09 -17.85 15.33
C GLN A 56 -4.29 -19.15 15.51
N ALA A 57 -3.30 -19.40 14.67
CA ALA A 57 -2.44 -20.58 14.77
C ALA A 57 -1.69 -20.64 16.10
N LEU A 58 -1.17 -19.52 16.60
CA LEU A 58 -0.57 -19.44 17.94
C LEU A 58 -1.56 -19.79 19.07
N LYS A 59 -2.87 -19.59 18.89
CA LYS A 59 -3.89 -19.94 19.88
C LYS A 59 -4.32 -21.40 19.76
N THR A 60 -4.50 -21.90 18.53
CA THR A 60 -5.12 -23.22 18.29
C THR A 60 -4.10 -24.34 18.15
N ASN A 61 -2.93 -24.06 17.58
CA ASN A 61 -1.87 -25.05 17.37
C ASN A 61 -0.48 -24.38 17.34
N PRO A 62 0.06 -23.93 18.49
CA PRO A 62 1.35 -23.24 18.54
C PRO A 62 2.52 -24.04 17.95
N GLU A 63 2.49 -25.36 18.07
CA GLU A 63 3.52 -26.26 17.53
C GLU A 63 3.63 -26.15 16.00
N SER A 64 2.52 -25.86 15.31
CA SER A 64 2.55 -25.62 13.85
C SER A 64 3.39 -24.40 13.48
N ILE A 65 3.33 -23.32 14.28
CA ILE A 65 4.15 -22.13 14.06
C ILE A 65 5.61 -22.42 14.36
N ALA A 66 5.90 -23.11 15.47
CA ALA A 66 7.28 -23.50 15.80
C ALA A 66 7.90 -24.32 14.66
N LYS A 67 7.18 -25.32 14.16
CA LYS A 67 7.63 -26.16 13.04
C LYS A 67 7.81 -25.38 11.74
N ARG A 68 6.96 -24.40 11.43
CA ARG A 68 7.13 -23.49 10.27
C ARG A 68 8.40 -22.65 10.40
N LEU A 69 8.67 -22.11 11.59
CA LEU A 69 9.87 -21.33 11.84
C LEU A 69 11.13 -22.21 11.78
N GLU A 70 11.10 -23.42 12.33
CA GLU A 70 12.22 -24.38 12.30
C GLU A 70 12.61 -24.82 10.88
N ASN A 71 11.62 -25.03 10.00
CA ASN A 71 11.86 -25.47 8.62
C ASN A 71 11.94 -24.31 7.61
N CYS A 72 12.00 -23.07 8.08
CA CYS A 72 11.98 -21.90 7.20
C CYS A 72 13.36 -21.60 6.61
N LEU A 73 13.42 -21.42 5.29
CA LEU A 73 14.63 -21.00 4.56
C LEU A 73 14.99 -19.54 4.82
N GLY A 74 13.98 -18.72 5.08
CA GLY A 74 14.09 -17.31 5.40
C GLY A 74 12.72 -16.72 5.71
N MET A 75 12.70 -15.59 6.41
CA MET A 75 11.46 -14.92 6.80
C MET A 75 11.43 -13.48 6.30
N VAL A 76 10.28 -13.05 5.79
CA VAL A 76 9.97 -11.64 5.57
C VAL A 76 8.74 -11.25 6.38
N CYS A 77 8.77 -10.10 7.04
CA CYS A 77 7.63 -9.53 7.75
C CYS A 77 7.44 -8.07 7.37
N ILE A 78 6.24 -7.71 6.91
CA ILE A 78 5.85 -6.31 6.72
C ILE A 78 5.10 -5.83 7.96
N ALA A 79 5.51 -4.70 8.52
CA ALA A 79 4.79 -4.00 9.58
C ALA A 79 4.69 -2.52 9.21
N GLY A 80 3.50 -2.06 8.84
CA GLY A 80 3.30 -0.72 8.27
C GLY A 80 2.51 0.26 9.14
N ALA A 81 1.97 -0.15 10.29
CA ALA A 81 1.12 0.74 11.10
C ALA A 81 1.90 1.91 11.72
N VAL A 82 1.66 3.11 11.20
CA VAL A 82 2.22 4.37 11.72
C VAL A 82 1.16 5.40 12.08
N VAL A 83 -0.09 5.18 11.66
CA VAL A 83 -1.23 6.01 12.05
C VAL A 83 -2.06 5.31 13.14
N PRO A 84 -2.60 6.05 14.13
CA PRO A 84 -3.55 5.50 15.07
C PRO A 84 -4.86 5.13 14.36
N GLY A 85 -5.08 3.83 14.12
CA GLY A 85 -6.29 3.33 13.46
C GLY A 85 -7.25 2.61 14.42
N LYS A 86 -8.54 2.69 14.12
CA LYS A 86 -9.55 1.73 14.59
C LYS A 86 -9.96 0.87 13.41
N TYR A 87 -9.83 -0.43 13.57
CA TYR A 87 -10.04 -1.38 12.50
C TYR A 87 -11.24 -2.27 12.80
N LEU A 88 -12.02 -2.61 11.77
CA LEU A 88 -13.25 -3.39 11.93
C LEU A 88 -13.00 -4.88 12.20
N ARG A 89 -11.94 -5.47 11.63
CA ARG A 89 -11.68 -6.92 11.66
C ARG A 89 -10.31 -7.26 12.27
N GLY A 90 -9.25 -6.99 11.53
CA GLY A 90 -7.86 -7.27 11.93
C GLY A 90 -7.18 -6.03 12.50
N THR A 91 -6.11 -6.22 13.26
CA THR A 91 -5.23 -5.11 13.67
C THR A 91 -3.81 -5.37 13.18
N PRO A 92 -3.04 -4.34 12.79
CA PRO A 92 -1.64 -4.53 12.43
C PRO A 92 -0.82 -5.19 13.54
N ILE A 93 0.30 -5.81 13.15
CA ILE A 93 1.22 -6.45 14.09
C ILE A 93 1.84 -5.43 15.05
N SER A 94 1.86 -5.76 16.34
CA SER A 94 2.48 -4.91 17.35
C SER A 94 4.01 -5.14 17.43
N LEU A 95 4.72 -4.16 17.99
CA LEU A 95 6.14 -4.31 18.33
C LEU A 95 6.39 -5.51 19.26
N LYS A 96 5.49 -5.77 20.21
CA LYS A 96 5.59 -6.91 21.15
C LYS A 96 5.48 -8.25 20.44
N GLU A 97 4.55 -8.37 19.48
CA GLU A 97 4.40 -9.57 18.65
C GLU A 97 5.62 -9.76 17.76
N THR A 98 6.08 -8.68 17.12
CA THR A 98 7.31 -8.64 16.30
C THR A 98 8.54 -9.12 17.09
N GLN A 99 8.73 -8.62 18.32
CA GLN A 99 9.82 -9.05 19.19
C GLN A 99 9.72 -10.53 19.58
N THR A 100 8.49 -11.03 19.80
CA THR A 100 8.27 -12.43 20.14
C THR A 100 8.59 -13.34 18.96
N LEU A 101 8.14 -12.97 17.77
CA LEU A 101 8.48 -13.65 16.52
C LEU A 101 10.00 -13.68 16.30
N ILE A 102 10.68 -12.53 16.43
CA ILE A 102 12.14 -12.44 16.29
C ILE A 102 12.86 -13.34 17.28
N ARG A 103 12.38 -13.50 18.52
CA ARG A 103 13.00 -14.42 19.50
C ARG A 103 12.87 -15.88 19.11
N ASN A 104 11.74 -16.26 18.53
CA ASN A 104 11.43 -17.66 18.17
C ASN A 104 12.01 -18.10 16.82
N LEU A 105 12.55 -17.18 16.02
CA LEU A 105 13.28 -17.56 14.81
C LEU A 105 14.46 -18.49 15.16
N PRO A 106 14.82 -19.47 14.31
CA PRO A 106 16.03 -20.25 14.50
C PRO A 106 17.30 -19.43 14.28
N HIS A 107 18.40 -19.86 14.90
CA HIS A 107 19.72 -19.32 14.59
C HIS A 107 20.10 -19.70 13.15
N GLY A 108 20.75 -18.79 12.42
CA GLY A 108 21.11 -19.02 11.01
C GLY A 108 20.08 -18.49 10.01
N THR A 109 18.78 -18.54 10.33
CA THR A 109 17.71 -18.15 9.39
C THR A 109 17.77 -16.65 9.02
N PRO A 110 17.92 -16.32 7.72
CA PRO A 110 17.82 -14.94 7.24
C PRO A 110 16.42 -14.37 7.50
N ALA A 111 16.34 -13.17 8.05
CA ALA A 111 15.09 -12.52 8.37
C ALA A 111 15.10 -11.05 7.95
N LEU A 112 14.09 -10.64 7.20
CA LEU A 112 13.90 -9.27 6.72
C LEU A 112 12.61 -8.70 7.30
N PHE A 113 12.70 -7.59 8.01
CA PHE A 113 11.55 -6.88 8.55
C PHE A 113 11.50 -5.49 7.93
N GLY A 114 10.36 -5.15 7.33
CA GLY A 114 10.17 -3.91 6.58
C GLY A 114 8.82 -3.24 6.84
N GLY A 115 8.55 -2.16 6.12
CA GLY A 115 7.40 -1.28 6.35
C GLY A 115 7.71 -0.11 7.30
N TRP A 116 6.83 0.89 7.30
CA TRP A 116 7.11 2.14 8.02
C TRP A 116 7.08 2.01 9.55
N ALA A 117 6.38 1.03 10.11
CA ALA A 117 6.42 0.80 11.56
C ALA A 117 7.83 0.37 11.99
N ILE A 118 8.51 -0.47 11.21
CA ILE A 118 9.92 -0.87 11.47
C ILE A 118 10.84 0.35 11.48
N ARG A 119 10.68 1.25 10.51
CA ARG A 119 11.44 2.51 10.46
C ARG A 119 11.15 3.39 11.67
N GLY A 120 9.89 3.51 12.07
CA GLY A 120 9.46 4.27 13.25
C GLY A 120 10.03 3.70 14.55
N TRP A 121 9.90 2.39 14.77
CA TRP A 121 10.44 1.72 15.96
C TRP A 121 11.97 1.86 16.04
N LYS A 122 12.68 1.74 14.92
CA LYS A 122 14.13 1.96 14.87
C LYS A 122 14.51 3.38 15.25
N GLN A 123 13.77 4.39 14.78
CA GLN A 123 13.96 5.79 15.19
C GLN A 123 13.70 6.03 16.67
N GLN A 124 12.83 5.22 17.28
CA GLN A 124 12.55 5.22 18.72
C GLN A 124 13.55 4.38 19.53
N GLY A 125 14.62 3.88 18.90
CA GLY A 125 15.71 3.14 19.56
C GLY A 125 15.56 1.62 19.57
N TRP A 126 14.54 1.05 18.93
CA TRP A 126 14.40 -0.40 18.84
C TRP A 126 15.47 -1.01 17.92
N THR A 127 16.45 -1.68 18.53
CA THR A 127 17.60 -2.30 17.85
C THR A 127 17.81 -3.73 18.37
N PRO A 128 17.05 -4.72 17.85
CA PRO A 128 17.22 -6.12 18.25
C PRO A 128 18.61 -6.63 17.86
N LEU A 129 19.34 -7.20 18.82
CA LEU A 129 20.67 -7.78 18.62
C LEU A 129 20.54 -9.22 18.11
N ARG A 130 20.27 -9.39 16.81
CA ARG A 130 20.21 -10.69 16.15
C ARG A 130 20.98 -10.64 14.82
N PRO A 131 22.00 -11.49 14.62
CA PRO A 131 22.93 -11.35 13.49
C PRO A 131 22.28 -11.55 12.11
N ASN A 132 21.23 -12.35 12.01
CA ASN A 132 20.59 -12.68 10.74
C ASN A 132 19.30 -11.88 10.50
N LEU A 133 19.06 -10.84 11.29
CA LEU A 133 17.91 -9.96 11.17
C LEU A 133 18.32 -8.65 10.49
N PHE A 134 17.64 -8.32 9.40
CA PHE A 134 17.78 -7.04 8.73
C PHE A 134 16.49 -6.22 8.86
N LEU A 135 16.61 -5.01 9.40
CA LEU A 135 15.51 -4.05 9.49
C LEU A 135 15.58 -3.08 8.33
N ALA A 136 14.83 -3.34 7.26
CA ALA A 136 14.76 -2.48 6.08
C ALA A 136 14.18 -1.11 6.44
N VAL A 137 14.85 -0.05 5.99
CA VAL A 137 14.38 1.35 6.12
C VAL A 137 14.20 2.04 4.77
N GLN A 138 14.30 1.24 3.69
CA GLN A 138 14.02 1.59 2.31
C GLN A 138 13.07 0.51 1.73
N ASP A 139 13.05 0.31 0.42
CA ASP A 139 12.16 -0.63 -0.25
C ASP A 139 12.49 -2.07 0.17
N THR A 140 11.51 -2.75 0.75
CA THR A 140 11.70 -4.07 1.38
C THR A 140 11.86 -5.17 0.33
N ASP A 141 11.06 -5.08 -0.72
CA ASP A 141 11.15 -5.84 -1.98
C ASP A 141 12.54 -5.73 -2.62
N ALA A 142 13.03 -4.51 -2.88
CA ALA A 142 14.36 -4.33 -3.48
C ALA A 142 15.50 -4.82 -2.58
N THR A 143 15.36 -4.63 -1.27
CA THR A 143 16.31 -5.13 -0.26
C THR A 143 16.34 -6.67 -0.26
N LEU A 144 15.18 -7.32 -0.37
CA LEU A 144 15.06 -8.77 -0.49
C LEU A 144 15.71 -9.28 -1.77
N ALA A 145 15.37 -8.69 -2.92
CA ALA A 145 15.92 -9.07 -4.22
C ALA A 145 17.46 -9.01 -4.21
N HIS A 146 18.03 -7.96 -3.63
CA HIS A 146 19.48 -7.83 -3.50
C HIS A 146 20.12 -8.93 -2.64
N PHE A 147 19.50 -9.29 -1.52
CA PHE A 147 19.98 -10.38 -0.68
C PHE A 147 19.91 -11.73 -1.41
N LEU A 148 18.82 -11.99 -2.14
CA LEU A 148 18.67 -13.23 -2.91
C LEU A 148 19.73 -13.34 -4.01
N GLU A 149 20.10 -12.22 -4.64
CA GLU A 149 21.09 -12.19 -5.72
C GLU A 149 22.55 -12.23 -5.21
N LYS A 150 22.85 -11.50 -4.13
CA LYS A 150 24.23 -11.26 -3.66
C LYS A 150 24.60 -11.99 -2.38
N GLY A 151 23.63 -12.55 -1.66
CA GLY A 151 23.83 -13.20 -0.35
C GLY A 151 24.09 -12.22 0.81
N GLU A 152 23.96 -10.91 0.57
CA GLU A 152 24.28 -9.87 1.55
C GLU A 152 23.12 -8.87 1.71
N TRP A 153 22.82 -8.50 2.95
CA TRP A 153 21.80 -7.51 3.22
C TRP A 153 22.30 -6.09 2.96
N LYS A 154 21.54 -5.33 2.16
CA LYS A 154 21.80 -3.91 1.90
C LYS A 154 20.50 -3.19 1.62
N HIS A 155 20.35 -1.99 2.17
CA HIS A 155 19.21 -1.14 1.83
C HIS A 155 19.26 -0.78 0.34
N GLN A 156 18.15 -1.04 -0.36
CA GLN A 156 17.99 -0.72 -1.76
C GLN A 156 16.72 0.10 -1.98
N ARG A 157 16.72 0.82 -3.10
CA ARG A 157 15.52 1.40 -3.70
C ARG A 157 15.24 0.69 -5.02
N ARG A 158 13.97 0.43 -5.31
CA ARG A 158 13.56 -0.20 -6.57
C ARG A 158 13.74 0.76 -7.74
N THR A 159 14.07 0.21 -8.91
CA THR A 159 13.95 0.93 -10.19
C THR A 159 12.50 0.88 -10.68
N ALA A 160 12.18 1.65 -11.73
CA ALA A 160 10.85 1.61 -12.34
C ALA A 160 10.54 0.21 -12.92
N GLU A 161 11.53 -0.43 -13.55
CA GLU A 161 11.41 -1.76 -14.14
C GLU A 161 11.17 -2.83 -13.07
N GLN A 162 11.90 -2.74 -11.96
CA GLN A 162 11.70 -3.62 -10.81
C GLN A 162 10.31 -3.45 -10.20
N TRP A 163 9.85 -2.20 -10.09
CA TRP A 163 8.53 -1.89 -9.56
C TRP A 163 7.43 -2.52 -10.43
N THR A 164 7.45 -2.30 -11.75
CA THR A 164 6.47 -2.90 -12.67
C THR A 164 6.51 -4.43 -12.59
N ALA A 165 7.71 -5.03 -12.66
CA ALA A 165 7.86 -6.48 -12.64
C ALA A 165 7.32 -7.12 -11.36
N TRP A 166 7.66 -6.58 -10.19
CA TRP A 166 7.24 -7.16 -8.91
C TRP A 166 5.79 -6.82 -8.55
N ALA A 167 5.24 -5.71 -9.06
CA ALA A 167 3.81 -5.41 -8.94
C ALA A 167 2.97 -6.42 -9.72
N GLN A 168 3.33 -6.70 -10.98
CA GLN A 168 2.63 -7.67 -11.83
C GLN A 168 2.82 -9.12 -11.33
N ALA A 169 4.03 -9.51 -10.93
CA ALA A 169 4.26 -10.81 -10.30
C ALA A 169 3.50 -10.95 -8.96
N GLY A 170 3.46 -9.86 -8.18
CA GLY A 170 2.71 -9.78 -6.93
C GLY A 170 1.20 -9.92 -7.10
N ALA A 171 0.65 -9.54 -8.25
CA ALA A 171 -0.78 -9.63 -8.57
C ALA A 171 -1.31 -11.06 -8.66
N ALA A 172 -0.46 -12.01 -9.07
CA ALA A 172 -0.79 -13.44 -9.13
C ALA A 172 -0.20 -14.26 -7.96
N SER A 173 0.44 -13.57 -7.00
CA SER A 173 1.19 -14.22 -5.92
C SER A 173 0.27 -14.84 -4.85
N LYS A 174 0.87 -15.64 -3.95
CA LYS A 174 0.17 -16.24 -2.80
C LYS A 174 -0.39 -15.19 -1.82
N ALA A 175 0.10 -13.96 -1.84
CA ALA A 175 -0.53 -12.87 -1.09
C ALA A 175 -1.94 -12.54 -1.58
N VAL A 176 -2.27 -12.89 -2.83
CA VAL A 176 -3.60 -12.74 -3.42
C VAL A 176 -4.34 -14.07 -3.38
N THR A 177 -3.77 -15.12 -3.98
CA THR A 177 -4.45 -16.41 -4.18
C THR A 177 -4.74 -17.17 -2.88
N ASP A 178 -3.89 -17.01 -1.86
CA ASP A 178 -4.10 -17.62 -0.54
C ASP A 178 -4.70 -16.62 0.48
N HIS A 179 -5.12 -15.42 0.03
CA HIS A 179 -5.67 -14.41 0.91
C HIS A 179 -7.04 -14.85 1.46
N PRO A 180 -7.27 -14.82 2.79
CA PRO A 180 -8.52 -15.29 3.40
C PRO A 180 -9.80 -14.64 2.88
N ASP A 181 -9.70 -13.41 2.37
CA ASP A 181 -10.83 -12.63 1.89
C ASP A 181 -11.05 -12.71 0.36
N LEU A 182 -10.23 -13.46 -0.40
CA LEU A 182 -10.38 -13.56 -1.87
C LEU A 182 -11.74 -14.19 -2.26
N GLY A 183 -12.19 -15.16 -1.46
CA GLY A 183 -13.37 -15.96 -1.76
C GLY A 183 -13.02 -17.25 -2.49
N ASN A 184 -13.93 -17.74 -3.33
CA ASN A 184 -13.75 -18.93 -4.16
C ASN A 184 -14.33 -18.71 -5.56
N GLU A 185 -14.10 -19.66 -6.47
CA GLU A 185 -14.53 -19.59 -7.88
C GLU A 185 -16.03 -19.29 -8.07
N THR A 186 -16.87 -19.67 -7.12
CA THR A 186 -18.33 -19.48 -7.20
C THR A 186 -18.84 -18.26 -6.41
N GLN A 187 -18.03 -17.73 -5.50
CA GLN A 187 -18.40 -16.63 -4.63
C GLN A 187 -17.17 -15.77 -4.34
N ALA A 188 -17.11 -14.62 -5.00
CA ALA A 188 -16.13 -13.58 -4.72
C ALA A 188 -16.22 -13.14 -3.24
N GLY A 189 -15.06 -13.04 -2.60
CA GLY A 189 -14.94 -12.52 -1.25
C GLY A 189 -14.76 -11.00 -1.25
N PRO A 190 -14.69 -10.38 -0.06
CA PRO A 190 -14.60 -8.91 0.06
C PRO A 190 -13.19 -8.36 -0.21
N LEU A 191 -12.23 -9.18 -0.65
CA LEU A 191 -10.85 -8.74 -0.86
C LEU A 191 -10.79 -7.51 -1.74
N THR A 192 -10.27 -6.43 -1.17
CA THR A 192 -10.00 -5.19 -1.89
C THR A 192 -8.51 -5.08 -2.16
N TYR A 193 -8.17 -5.11 -3.43
CA TYR A 193 -6.81 -5.04 -3.90
C TYR A 193 -6.33 -3.60 -3.94
N GLU A 194 -5.32 -3.30 -3.15
CA GLU A 194 -4.77 -1.95 -3.03
C GLU A 194 -3.63 -1.76 -4.04
N VAL A 195 -3.78 -0.76 -4.91
CA VAL A 195 -2.88 -0.50 -6.04
C VAL A 195 -2.09 0.77 -5.78
N GLU A 196 -0.77 0.66 -5.61
CA GLU A 196 0.10 1.84 -5.55
C GLU A 196 0.19 2.48 -6.94
N VAL A 197 -0.42 3.64 -7.13
CA VAL A 197 -0.37 4.37 -8.41
C VAL A 197 0.91 5.21 -8.53
N TYR A 198 1.34 5.80 -7.42
CA TYR A 198 2.60 6.53 -7.32
C TYR A 198 3.13 6.55 -5.89
N GLN A 199 4.39 6.93 -5.71
CA GLN A 199 5.03 7.04 -4.40
C GLN A 199 5.45 8.48 -4.12
N GLY A 200 5.16 8.98 -2.91
CA GLY A 200 5.60 10.27 -2.41
C GLY A 200 4.48 11.32 -2.41
N CYS A 201 4.84 12.60 -2.26
CA CYS A 201 3.85 13.68 -2.21
C CYS A 201 4.36 14.89 -2.99
N VAL A 202 3.51 15.55 -3.79
CA VAL A 202 3.92 16.77 -4.52
C VAL A 202 4.39 17.88 -3.59
N ARG A 203 3.93 17.90 -2.34
CA ARG A 203 4.38 18.83 -1.32
C ARG A 203 5.74 18.45 -0.70
N TYR A 204 6.55 17.59 -1.32
CA TYR A 204 7.79 17.05 -0.72
C TYR A 204 8.78 18.10 -0.18
N LYS A 205 8.83 19.31 -0.76
CA LYS A 205 9.70 20.41 -0.30
C LYS A 205 9.24 21.01 1.04
N ARG A 206 7.93 21.13 1.25
CA ARG A 206 7.31 21.76 2.43
C ARG A 206 5.97 21.09 2.76
N GLY A 207 6.03 19.78 2.96
CA GLY A 207 4.85 18.98 3.24
C GLY A 207 4.44 19.07 4.71
N CYS A 208 3.26 18.54 5.05
CA CYS A 208 2.78 18.50 6.42
C CYS A 208 3.85 17.89 7.34
N LYS A 209 4.25 18.59 8.41
CA LYS A 209 5.43 18.22 9.23
C LYS A 209 5.32 16.82 9.85
N PHE A 210 4.12 16.39 10.17
CA PHE A 210 3.84 15.09 10.77
C PHE A 210 3.82 13.95 9.73
N CYS A 211 3.70 14.26 8.44
CA CYS A 211 3.49 13.27 7.40
C CYS A 211 4.79 12.57 6.99
N ILE A 212 4.68 11.28 6.66
CA ILE A 212 5.80 10.48 6.17
C ILE A 212 6.03 10.65 4.67
N GLU A 213 4.98 10.97 3.91
CA GLU A 213 5.01 10.97 2.43
C GLU A 213 6.00 11.98 1.84
N PRO A 214 6.12 13.23 2.36
CA PRO A 214 7.16 14.16 1.92
C PRO A 214 8.59 13.62 2.08
N LYS A 215 8.81 12.71 3.04
CA LYS A 215 10.13 12.10 3.32
C LYS A 215 10.53 11.05 2.28
N LYS A 216 9.62 10.63 1.39
CA LYS A 216 9.91 9.72 0.27
C LYS A 216 10.64 10.45 -0.88
N GLY A 217 10.51 11.78 -0.95
CA GLY A 217 11.19 12.64 -1.92
C GLY A 217 10.25 13.12 -3.03
N VAL A 218 10.82 13.48 -4.18
CA VAL A 218 10.05 13.85 -5.37
C VAL A 218 9.15 12.67 -5.75
N PRO A 219 7.86 12.89 -6.05
CA PRO A 219 6.97 11.82 -6.48
C PRO A 219 7.52 11.02 -7.67
N ILE A 220 7.30 9.71 -7.64
CA ILE A 220 7.62 8.78 -8.72
C ILE A 220 6.33 8.08 -9.12
N TRP A 221 6.02 8.13 -10.42
CA TRP A 221 4.75 7.67 -10.99
C TRP A 221 4.93 6.31 -11.66
N ARG A 222 3.90 5.48 -11.58
CA ARG A 222 3.73 4.36 -12.51
C ARG A 222 2.91 4.80 -13.70
N THR A 223 3.03 4.09 -14.81
CA THR A 223 2.25 4.38 -16.02
C THR A 223 0.83 3.80 -15.89
N PRO A 224 -0.18 4.40 -16.54
CA PRO A 224 -1.52 3.82 -16.58
C PRO A 224 -1.53 2.37 -17.09
N GLU A 225 -0.73 2.07 -18.11
CA GLU A 225 -0.63 0.76 -18.74
C GLU A 225 -0.12 -0.31 -17.77
N ASP A 226 0.94 -0.01 -17.03
CA ASP A 226 1.50 -0.96 -16.06
C ASP A 226 0.52 -1.28 -14.93
N ILE A 227 -0.28 -0.27 -14.52
CA ILE A 227 -1.29 -0.44 -13.48
C ILE A 227 -2.48 -1.25 -14.00
N ILE A 228 -2.97 -0.94 -15.21
CA ILE A 228 -4.07 -1.68 -15.84
C ILE A 228 -3.68 -3.15 -16.00
N GLU A 229 -2.46 -3.44 -16.46
CA GLU A 229 -1.99 -4.82 -16.60
C GLU A 229 -1.86 -5.53 -15.25
N GLU A 230 -1.36 -4.85 -14.21
CA GLU A 230 -1.34 -5.42 -12.85
C GLU A 230 -2.74 -5.81 -12.38
N VAL A 231 -3.72 -4.92 -12.55
CA VAL A 231 -5.10 -5.18 -12.13
C VAL A 231 -5.74 -6.29 -12.97
N ARG A 232 -5.45 -6.35 -14.28
CA ARG A 232 -5.90 -7.44 -15.16
C ARG A 232 -5.39 -8.80 -14.66
N ILE A 233 -4.11 -8.88 -14.25
CA ILE A 233 -3.53 -10.09 -13.67
C ILE A 233 -4.19 -10.43 -12.32
N ALA A 234 -4.47 -9.43 -11.49
CA ALA A 234 -5.18 -9.65 -10.22
C ALA A 234 -6.61 -10.18 -10.45
N HIS A 235 -7.31 -9.70 -11.48
CA HIS A 235 -8.61 -10.22 -11.90
C HIS A 235 -8.51 -11.68 -12.38
N ASP A 236 -7.44 -12.06 -13.09
CA ASP A 236 -7.19 -13.45 -13.46
C ASP A 236 -6.99 -14.35 -12.21
N ALA A 237 -6.49 -13.78 -11.11
CA ALA A 237 -6.38 -14.43 -9.81
C ALA A 237 -7.68 -14.41 -8.97
N GLY A 238 -8.78 -13.84 -9.49
CA GLY A 238 -10.10 -13.83 -8.83
C GLY A 238 -10.41 -12.57 -8.00
N VAL A 239 -9.58 -11.52 -8.07
CA VAL A 239 -9.89 -10.23 -7.42
C VAL A 239 -11.07 -9.56 -8.14
N HIS A 240 -11.96 -8.92 -7.38
CA HIS A 240 -13.09 -8.16 -7.92
C HIS A 240 -13.16 -6.70 -7.45
N HIS A 241 -12.46 -6.35 -6.39
CA HIS A 241 -12.53 -5.02 -5.79
C HIS A 241 -11.14 -4.40 -5.77
N VAL A 242 -11.06 -3.15 -6.21
CA VAL A 242 -9.81 -2.41 -6.36
C VAL A 242 -9.95 -1.06 -5.70
N ARG A 243 -8.92 -0.67 -4.96
CA ARG A 243 -8.74 0.70 -4.48
C ARG A 243 -7.41 1.23 -5.01
N LEU A 244 -7.47 2.41 -5.63
CA LEU A 244 -6.28 3.15 -6.02
C LEU A 244 -5.71 3.84 -4.78
N GLY A 245 -4.61 3.32 -4.27
CA GLY A 245 -3.83 3.90 -3.19
C GLY A 245 -2.41 4.20 -3.63
N GLY A 246 -1.49 4.31 -2.67
CA GLY A 246 -0.18 4.96 -2.85
C GLY A 246 -0.27 6.48 -3.09
N MET A 247 -1.44 6.97 -3.51
CA MET A 247 -1.68 8.35 -3.87
C MET A 247 -1.96 9.20 -2.65
N THR A 248 -1.10 10.20 -2.42
CA THR A 248 -1.38 11.26 -1.46
C THR A 248 -2.41 12.27 -1.97
N ASP A 249 -2.59 12.33 -3.29
CA ASP A 249 -3.53 13.21 -3.97
C ASP A 249 -3.78 12.74 -5.41
N THR A 250 -4.99 12.23 -5.65
CA THR A 250 -5.46 11.75 -6.97
C THR A 250 -5.33 12.82 -8.06
N TYR A 251 -5.51 14.11 -7.72
CA TYR A 251 -5.48 15.22 -8.68
C TYR A 251 -4.07 15.55 -9.15
N THR A 252 -3.05 15.02 -8.49
CA THR A 252 -1.65 15.28 -8.85
C THR A 252 -1.00 14.14 -9.60
N TYR A 253 -1.74 13.08 -9.93
CA TYR A 253 -1.19 11.98 -10.69
C TYR A 253 -0.62 12.48 -12.03
N MET A 254 0.70 12.41 -12.17
CA MET A 254 1.46 12.91 -13.34
C MET A 254 1.27 14.41 -13.63
N ALA A 255 0.97 15.22 -12.62
CA ALA A 255 0.83 16.68 -12.76
C ALA A 255 2.09 17.38 -13.29
N GLU A 256 1.88 18.51 -13.96
CA GLU A 256 2.97 19.35 -14.48
C GLU A 256 3.53 20.29 -13.42
N GLY A 257 4.83 20.59 -13.51
CA GLY A 257 5.48 21.56 -12.63
C GLY A 257 5.71 21.07 -11.19
N VAL A 258 5.73 19.76 -10.94
CA VAL A 258 5.90 19.15 -9.59
C VAL A 258 7.17 19.61 -8.87
N ARG A 259 8.24 19.94 -9.61
CA ARG A 259 9.51 20.40 -9.02
C ARG A 259 9.60 21.91 -8.96
N GLU A 260 8.75 22.64 -9.66
CA GLU A 260 8.86 24.07 -9.89
C GLU A 260 7.82 24.85 -9.09
N LEU A 261 6.59 24.35 -9.06
CA LEU A 261 5.41 25.02 -8.53
C LEU A 261 5.10 24.56 -7.11
N GLU A 262 4.54 25.46 -6.30
CA GLU A 262 3.94 25.11 -5.00
C GLU A 262 2.63 24.32 -5.19
N TYR A 263 1.85 24.71 -6.20
CA TYR A 263 0.65 24.03 -6.67
C TYR A 263 0.89 23.54 -8.09
N PRO A 264 1.37 22.30 -8.26
CA PRO A 264 1.49 21.68 -9.58
C PRO A 264 0.14 21.69 -10.30
N VAL A 265 0.19 21.78 -11.63
CA VAL A 265 -1.01 21.85 -12.46
C VAL A 265 -1.50 20.44 -12.74
N PRO A 266 -2.72 20.06 -12.32
CA PRO A 266 -3.31 18.75 -12.62
C PRO A 266 -3.37 18.49 -14.11
N ASP A 267 -3.02 17.26 -14.50
CA ASP A 267 -3.22 16.75 -15.86
C ASP A 267 -4.37 15.73 -15.84
N PRO A 268 -5.52 16.03 -16.48
CA PRO A 268 -6.65 15.11 -16.51
C PRO A 268 -6.41 13.81 -17.32
N GLU A 269 -5.52 13.83 -18.31
CA GLU A 269 -5.40 12.72 -19.28
C GLU A 269 -4.92 11.41 -18.65
N PRO A 270 -3.84 11.38 -17.83
CA PRO A 270 -3.32 10.13 -17.26
C PRO A 270 -4.31 9.41 -16.34
N ILE A 271 -4.99 10.15 -15.46
CA ILE A 271 -5.97 9.56 -14.55
C ILE A 271 -7.23 9.10 -15.31
N ALA A 272 -7.65 9.82 -16.34
CA ALA A 272 -8.76 9.39 -17.19
C ALA A 272 -8.42 8.08 -17.93
N LYS A 273 -7.22 8.00 -18.51
CA LYS A 273 -6.73 6.79 -19.18
C LYS A 273 -6.72 5.59 -18.22
N LEU A 274 -6.19 5.80 -17.01
CA LEU A 274 -6.15 4.77 -15.98
C LEU A 274 -7.56 4.30 -15.61
N LEU A 275 -8.44 5.21 -15.24
CA LEU A 275 -9.77 4.87 -14.73
C LEU A 275 -10.67 4.23 -15.79
N HIS A 276 -10.67 4.77 -17.02
CA HIS A 276 -11.42 4.15 -18.12
C HIS A 276 -10.83 2.79 -18.51
N GLY A 277 -9.50 2.68 -18.57
CA GLY A 277 -8.85 1.40 -18.88
C GLY A 277 -9.14 0.31 -17.85
N LEU A 278 -9.18 0.65 -16.55
CA LEU A 278 -9.61 -0.29 -15.52
C LEU A 278 -11.07 -0.73 -15.70
N ARG A 279 -11.94 0.15 -16.19
CA ARG A 279 -13.36 -0.13 -16.45
C ARG A 279 -13.62 -0.94 -17.72
N GLU A 280 -12.62 -1.14 -18.58
CA GLU A 280 -12.75 -2.05 -19.72
C GLU A 280 -12.87 -3.52 -19.28
N ASP A 281 -12.39 -3.86 -18.08
CA ASP A 281 -12.56 -5.19 -17.50
C ASP A 281 -13.90 -5.30 -16.74
N GLU A 282 -14.86 -6.02 -17.31
CA GLU A 282 -16.19 -6.22 -16.73
C GLU A 282 -16.17 -6.95 -15.37
N ARG A 283 -15.05 -7.62 -15.01
CA ARG A 283 -14.90 -8.30 -13.71
C ARG A 283 -14.74 -7.31 -12.56
N LEU A 284 -14.39 -6.06 -12.85
CA LEU A 284 -14.18 -5.00 -11.85
C LEU A 284 -15.50 -4.57 -11.19
N GLY A 285 -15.74 -5.10 -10.00
CA GLY A 285 -16.92 -4.84 -9.21
C GLY A 285 -16.88 -3.48 -8.50
N ILE A 286 -15.91 -3.28 -7.60
CA ILE A 286 -15.75 -2.03 -6.85
C ILE A 286 -14.43 -1.38 -7.28
N LEU A 287 -14.50 -0.09 -7.62
CA LEU A 287 -13.36 0.75 -7.91
C LEU A 287 -13.47 2.03 -7.08
N HIS A 288 -12.55 2.22 -6.14
CA HIS A 288 -12.44 3.42 -5.31
C HIS A 288 -11.07 4.08 -5.46
N THR A 289 -10.99 5.34 -5.04
CA THR A 289 -9.74 6.05 -4.79
C THR A 289 -9.67 6.45 -3.32
N ASP A 290 -8.58 7.10 -2.90
CA ASP A 290 -8.36 7.51 -1.52
C ASP A 290 -8.40 9.02 -1.31
N ASN A 291 -7.31 9.70 -1.67
CA ASN A 291 -7.04 11.06 -1.21
C ASN A 291 -7.17 12.10 -2.32
N GLY A 292 -7.58 13.31 -1.93
CA GLY A 292 -7.45 14.52 -2.73
C GLY A 292 -6.86 15.67 -1.91
N ASN A 293 -6.10 16.55 -2.57
CA ASN A 293 -5.58 17.75 -1.91
C ASN A 293 -6.47 18.97 -2.22
N PRO A 294 -7.15 19.54 -1.21
CA PRO A 294 -8.06 20.66 -1.45
C PRO A 294 -7.37 21.91 -2.02
N SER A 295 -6.10 22.16 -1.69
CA SER A 295 -5.40 23.32 -2.24
C SER A 295 -5.09 23.15 -3.72
N ILE A 296 -4.70 21.95 -4.16
CA ILE A 296 -4.49 21.70 -5.60
C ILE A 296 -5.78 21.93 -6.39
N ILE A 297 -6.89 21.42 -5.88
CA ILE A 297 -8.21 21.60 -6.49
C ILE A 297 -8.59 23.08 -6.56
N ALA A 298 -8.46 23.80 -5.44
CA ALA A 298 -8.87 25.19 -5.34
C ALA A 298 -8.04 26.13 -6.24
N GLU A 299 -6.74 25.86 -6.40
CA GLU A 299 -5.84 26.66 -7.24
C GLU A 299 -5.94 26.27 -8.73
N ASN A 300 -6.48 25.10 -9.07
CA ASN A 300 -6.56 24.58 -10.43
C ASN A 300 -7.96 24.06 -10.79
N MET A 301 -8.96 24.95 -10.73
CA MET A 301 -10.38 24.58 -10.83
C MET A 301 -10.78 23.90 -12.14
N GLU A 302 -10.30 24.38 -13.28
CA GLU A 302 -10.68 23.83 -14.59
C GLU A 302 -10.20 22.38 -14.81
N PRO A 303 -8.88 22.07 -14.72
CA PRO A 303 -8.43 20.69 -14.87
C PRO A 303 -8.94 19.80 -13.72
N SER A 304 -9.12 20.35 -12.52
CA SER A 304 -9.72 19.59 -11.41
C SER A 304 -11.20 19.27 -11.65
N GLU A 305 -11.95 20.14 -12.32
CA GLU A 305 -13.33 19.85 -12.72
C GLU A 305 -13.38 18.73 -13.76
N ALA A 306 -12.42 18.68 -14.69
CA ALA A 306 -12.31 17.57 -15.64
C ALA A 306 -12.04 16.23 -14.93
N ILE A 307 -11.03 16.19 -14.04
CA ILE A 307 -10.71 15.00 -13.24
C ILE A 307 -11.92 14.56 -12.40
N THR A 308 -12.60 15.50 -11.76
CA THR A 308 -13.77 15.19 -10.91
C THR A 308 -14.89 14.52 -11.71
N LYS A 309 -15.15 14.96 -12.94
CA LYS A 309 -16.14 14.31 -13.81
C LYS A 309 -15.72 12.89 -14.16
N THR A 310 -14.46 12.67 -14.53
CA THR A 310 -13.95 11.32 -14.79
C THR A 310 -14.06 10.42 -13.55
N LEU A 311 -13.75 10.93 -12.35
CA LEU A 311 -13.94 10.19 -11.10
C LEU A 311 -15.41 9.80 -10.89
N VAL A 312 -16.35 10.71 -11.10
CA VAL A 312 -17.79 10.42 -10.96
C VAL A 312 -18.28 9.40 -11.99
N GLU A 313 -17.78 9.48 -13.22
CA GLU A 313 -18.15 8.56 -14.31
C GLU A 313 -17.60 7.14 -14.12
N THR A 314 -16.46 6.99 -13.44
CA THR A 314 -15.71 5.74 -13.39
C THR A 314 -15.63 5.10 -12.02
N LEU A 315 -15.68 5.84 -10.91
CA LEU A 315 -15.66 5.24 -9.58
C LEU A 315 -17.00 4.58 -9.26
N SER A 316 -16.98 3.64 -8.32
CA SER A 316 -18.20 2.97 -7.88
C SER A 316 -19.00 3.82 -6.89
N ASP A 317 -20.31 3.60 -6.85
CA ASP A 317 -21.20 4.20 -5.86
C ASP A 317 -20.66 4.04 -4.43
N GLY A 318 -20.72 5.11 -3.65
CA GLY A 318 -20.16 5.12 -2.30
C GLY A 318 -18.65 5.39 -2.25
N ALA A 319 -17.99 5.63 -3.39
CA ALA A 319 -16.64 6.17 -3.41
C ALA A 319 -16.56 7.48 -2.60
N VAL A 320 -15.51 7.58 -1.79
CA VAL A 320 -15.24 8.75 -0.96
C VAL A 320 -13.89 9.31 -1.35
N LEU A 321 -13.82 10.64 -1.46
CA LEU A 321 -12.56 11.35 -1.60
C LEU A 321 -12.22 12.00 -0.26
N SER A 322 -11.13 11.54 0.36
CA SER A 322 -10.69 12.02 1.66
C SER A 322 -9.90 13.33 1.53
N PHE A 323 -10.32 14.35 2.27
CA PHE A 323 -9.64 15.66 2.36
C PHE A 323 -9.04 15.86 3.74
N GLY A 324 -7.71 15.89 3.83
CA GLY A 324 -6.99 16.19 5.07
C GLY A 324 -6.94 17.69 5.34
N LEU A 325 -7.89 18.23 6.10
CA LEU A 325 -7.82 19.62 6.62
C LEU A 325 -6.89 19.72 7.85
N GLU A 326 -6.97 18.71 8.72
CA GLU A 326 -6.29 18.59 10.03
C GLU A 326 -6.67 19.64 11.08
N SER A 327 -6.69 20.93 10.72
CA SER A 327 -7.10 22.02 11.62
C SER A 327 -7.58 23.25 10.83
N ALA A 328 -8.58 23.94 11.37
CA ALA A 328 -9.05 25.24 10.88
C ALA A 328 -8.38 26.44 11.59
N ASP A 329 -7.53 26.19 12.59
CA ASP A 329 -6.80 27.24 13.32
C ASP A 329 -5.58 27.70 12.48
N PRO A 330 -5.50 29.01 12.12
CA PRO A 330 -4.39 29.54 11.33
C PRO A 330 -3.01 29.34 11.96
N SER A 331 -2.91 29.41 13.29
CA SER A 331 -1.64 29.20 14.01
C SER A 331 -1.20 27.73 13.93
N VAL A 332 -2.14 26.79 13.99
CA VAL A 332 -1.84 25.35 13.80
C VAL A 332 -1.48 25.08 12.34
N HIS A 333 -2.18 25.72 11.40
CA HIS A 333 -1.92 25.61 9.97
C HIS A 333 -0.47 26.01 9.64
N GLU A 334 -0.05 27.18 10.09
CA GLU A 334 1.32 27.68 9.88
C GLU A 334 2.36 26.81 10.58
N ALA A 335 2.11 26.43 11.84
CA ALA A 335 3.05 25.65 12.64
C ALA A 335 3.31 24.26 12.05
N ASN A 336 2.34 23.65 11.36
CA ASN A 336 2.43 22.29 10.83
C ASN A 336 2.57 22.20 9.30
N TRP A 337 2.55 23.33 8.61
CA TRP A 337 2.57 23.40 7.14
C TRP A 337 1.43 22.56 6.52
N LEU A 338 0.22 22.74 7.03
CA LEU A 338 -0.96 22.04 6.53
C LEU A 338 -1.21 22.36 5.05
N ASN A 339 -1.93 21.48 4.35
CA ASN A 339 -2.05 21.53 2.90
C ASN A 339 -2.97 22.64 2.39
N CYS A 340 -4.02 23.00 3.13
CA CYS A 340 -5.07 23.90 2.69
C CYS A 340 -5.66 24.70 3.85
N ASP A 341 -6.19 25.87 3.54
CA ASP A 341 -6.98 26.66 4.47
C ASP A 341 -8.50 26.32 4.37
N PRO A 342 -9.34 26.81 5.30
CA PRO A 342 -10.78 26.54 5.27
C PRO A 342 -11.52 27.06 4.03
N ALA A 343 -11.01 28.08 3.34
CA ALA A 343 -11.61 28.62 2.12
C ALA A 343 -11.33 27.70 0.93
N GLN A 344 -10.07 27.28 0.75
CA GLN A 344 -9.67 26.29 -0.26
C GLN A 344 -10.43 24.98 -0.07
N LEU A 345 -10.55 24.50 1.17
CA LEU A 345 -11.35 23.30 1.48
C LEU A 345 -12.79 23.44 1.02
N LYS A 346 -13.45 24.56 1.34
CA LYS A 346 -14.84 24.81 0.92
C LYS A 346 -14.99 24.86 -0.60
N THR A 347 -14.01 25.41 -1.30
CA THR A 347 -13.97 25.42 -2.77
C THR A 347 -13.91 23.99 -3.31
N ALA A 348 -13.00 23.16 -2.81
CA ALA A 348 -12.89 21.76 -3.22
C ALA A 348 -14.18 20.97 -2.94
N ILE A 349 -14.75 21.09 -1.72
CA ILE A 349 -16.01 20.43 -1.35
C ILE A 349 -17.16 20.82 -2.30
N ARG A 350 -17.24 22.10 -2.70
CA ARG A 350 -18.27 22.57 -3.65
C ARG A 350 -18.10 21.93 -5.01
N LEU A 351 -16.86 21.77 -5.50
CA LEU A 351 -16.60 21.10 -6.78
C LEU A 351 -17.02 19.63 -6.73
N ILE A 352 -16.61 18.89 -5.69
CA ILE A 352 -16.99 17.48 -5.55
C ILE A 352 -18.51 17.34 -5.50
N ASN A 353 -19.20 18.13 -4.67
CA ASN A 353 -20.66 18.04 -4.54
C ASN A 353 -21.41 18.51 -5.79
N LYS A 354 -20.83 19.40 -6.61
CA LYS A 354 -21.44 19.84 -7.87
C LYS A 354 -21.67 18.66 -8.82
N HIS A 355 -20.78 17.67 -8.82
CA HIS A 355 -20.82 16.53 -9.74
C HIS A 355 -21.17 15.19 -9.07
N GLY A 356 -20.75 14.98 -7.82
CA GLY A 356 -20.87 13.70 -7.12
C GLY A 356 -21.93 13.62 -6.01
N SER A 357 -22.86 14.58 -5.93
CA SER A 357 -23.88 14.59 -4.86
C SER A 357 -25.06 13.64 -5.10
N VAL A 358 -25.16 13.05 -6.29
CA VAL A 358 -26.23 12.10 -6.62
C VAL A 358 -26.01 10.79 -5.87
N ARG A 359 -27.08 10.24 -5.31
CA ARG A 359 -27.04 8.93 -4.66
C ARG A 359 -26.92 7.84 -5.73
N GLY A 360 -25.93 6.97 -5.57
CA GLY A 360 -25.74 5.78 -6.39
C GLY A 360 -26.84 4.73 -6.24
N GLU A 361 -26.85 3.75 -7.14
CA GLU A 361 -27.83 2.65 -7.17
C GLU A 361 -27.53 1.55 -6.15
N ARG A 362 -26.26 1.38 -5.76
CA ARG A 362 -25.81 0.29 -4.87
C ARG A 362 -26.20 0.45 -3.39
#